data_AF-J3GR68-F1
#
_entry.id   AF-J3GR68-F1
#
_cell.length_a   1.000
_cell.length_b   1.000
_cell.length_c   1.000
_cell.angle_alpha   90.00
_cell.angle_beta   90.00
_cell.angle_gamma   90.00
#
_symmetry.space_group_name_H-M   'P 1'
#
loop_
_entity.id
_entity.type
_entity.pdbx_description
1 polymer ?
#
loop_
_entity_poly.entity_id
_entity_poly.type
_entity_poly.pdbx_seq_one_letter_code
_entity_poly.pdbx_strand_id
1 'polypeptide(L)'
;FKDDGPSISTTGTEPTLTVDETLLASNATQSFAANFTSAFGADDAGTLTYALGVVAGASGLTDTASGQAVNLSLNGTVVEGRTATSNLLVFTVGVAANGSVTLDQLRAVVHSNTTNPDDSTSLTSDNLVTLTAIKTDRDGDSAQATLNIGQNLVFKDDGPALTFGNLIGTGSVLAQSGFWSMATGADGLGAAGLDISLVNGQFTLVRPDNTTTTGTGTLHELSPSPDINGAYQFAGTLTGDFDNNAATANTTVDYTLTAYADGRYALDLVQGFSSTIVLSSADGSLAAGGPDSVRTLLIPQTSNPAIPSTSEEIVFFSAKALASTSDILTGIGLGAPDPTEAALQTNPLPSYIDPAAMNVSTSGIGVGNNVFQGDNLAAISAADESFVINPESLLTGMKVFIDNSVAGYNTATEDLYYRIFYADGSFSNRVEVNTLTPEAGGQVSFLIQKEGATLIDAVQLTMGRGDVKIPVIQFIQQSESLASDVQLAFSATLTDKDGDSATSTFAANLFANDPANASFDFSLVGTIGKQDAFNIDLSVNENLYQVTGFDVGSGVQDKLVLNGDPNAVVQSINNTGANSVVTVAETGGQTTTITLVGVDLQSTDIFFGSA
;
A
#
# COMPACT_ATOMS: atom_id res chain seq x y z
N PHE A 1 58.32 -53.31 48.85
CA PHE A 1 58.67 -52.32 47.82
C PHE A 1 57.58 -51.25 47.83
N LYS A 2 57.83 -50.06 47.27
CA LYS A 2 56.75 -49.08 47.03
C LYS A 2 56.29 -49.27 45.60
N ASP A 3 54.99 -49.40 45.38
CA ASP A 3 54.39 -49.36 44.03
C ASP A 3 54.58 -48.00 43.38
N ASP A 4 54.76 -48.02 42.06
CA ASP A 4 54.78 -46.83 41.22
C ASP A 4 53.45 -46.73 40.46
N GLY A 5 52.43 -46.14 41.09
CA GLY A 5 51.09 -46.04 40.51
C GLY A 5 50.96 -45.07 39.33
N PRO A 6 49.78 -45.00 38.69
CA PRO A 6 49.55 -44.18 37.52
C PRO A 6 49.56 -42.69 37.87
N SER A 7 49.77 -41.85 36.85
CA SER A 7 49.66 -40.40 36.96
C SER A 7 48.75 -39.83 35.87
N ILE A 8 48.01 -38.79 36.21
CA ILE A 8 47.18 -38.03 35.27
C ILE A 8 47.02 -36.59 35.74
N SER A 9 47.07 -35.65 34.81
CA SER A 9 46.86 -34.22 35.06
C SER A 9 46.13 -33.57 33.90
N THR A 10 45.50 -32.43 34.16
CA THR A 10 44.86 -31.60 33.15
C THR A 10 45.88 -30.70 32.45
N THR A 11 45.73 -30.49 31.14
CA THR A 11 46.65 -29.73 30.30
C THR A 11 45.92 -29.03 29.15
N GLY A 12 46.57 -28.05 28.53
CA GLY A 12 46.11 -27.44 27.28
C GLY A 12 44.89 -26.53 27.43
N THR A 13 44.35 -26.10 26.30
CA THR A 13 43.12 -25.31 26.20
C THR A 13 41.94 -26.24 25.95
N GLU A 14 40.86 -26.06 26.69
CA GLU A 14 39.64 -26.84 26.51
C GLU A 14 38.93 -26.45 25.20
N PRO A 15 38.41 -27.42 24.43
CA PRO A 15 37.49 -27.15 23.33
C PRO A 15 36.19 -26.49 23.83
N THR A 16 35.51 -25.77 22.93
CA THR A 16 34.14 -25.27 23.12
C THR A 16 33.19 -26.11 22.27
N LEU A 17 32.05 -26.50 22.84
CA LEU A 17 30.93 -27.12 22.14
C LEU A 17 29.87 -26.05 21.91
N THR A 18 29.55 -25.78 20.64
CA THR A 18 28.57 -24.76 20.26
C THR A 18 27.44 -25.40 19.49
N VAL A 19 26.24 -25.35 20.06
CA VAL A 19 24.97 -25.68 19.41
C VAL A 19 24.24 -24.40 19.04
N ASP A 20 23.34 -24.49 18.08
CA ASP A 20 22.68 -23.34 17.46
C ASP A 20 21.19 -23.62 17.31
N GLU A 21 20.39 -22.71 17.85
CA GLU A 21 18.93 -22.83 17.90
C GLU A 21 18.29 -22.82 16.50
N THR A 22 18.98 -22.27 15.49
CA THR A 22 18.55 -22.27 14.08
C THR A 22 18.28 -23.70 13.61
N LEU A 23 19.02 -24.66 14.17
CA LEU A 23 18.81 -26.08 13.95
C LEU A 23 19.10 -26.89 15.23
N LEU A 24 18.08 -27.00 16.08
CA LEU A 24 18.11 -27.83 17.30
C LEU A 24 18.52 -29.30 17.06
N ALA A 25 18.41 -29.82 15.84
CA ALA A 25 18.85 -31.19 15.53
C ALA A 25 20.39 -31.32 15.35
N SER A 26 21.14 -30.23 15.42
CA SER A 26 22.58 -30.20 15.18
C SER A 26 23.38 -30.29 16.48
N ASN A 27 24.05 -31.42 16.69
CA ASN A 27 24.84 -31.66 17.89
C ASN A 27 26.29 -31.17 17.72
N ALA A 28 26.87 -30.63 18.78
CA ALA A 28 28.29 -30.27 18.81
C ALA A 28 29.09 -31.41 19.45
N THR A 29 30.18 -31.87 18.82
CA THR A 29 31.06 -32.90 19.40
C THR A 29 32.52 -32.47 19.30
N GLN A 30 33.23 -32.53 20.42
CA GLN A 30 34.66 -32.19 20.51
C GLN A 30 35.43 -33.20 21.35
N SER A 31 36.71 -33.42 21.02
CA SER A 31 37.58 -34.31 21.78
C SER A 31 38.29 -33.56 22.90
N PHE A 32 38.06 -33.99 24.15
CA PHE A 32 38.75 -33.49 25.34
C PHE A 32 39.91 -34.40 25.76
N ALA A 33 40.18 -35.48 25.02
CA ALA A 33 41.23 -36.43 25.37
C ALA A 33 42.62 -35.79 25.46
N ALA A 34 42.90 -34.80 24.60
CA ALA A 34 44.17 -34.06 24.61
C ALA A 34 44.35 -33.17 25.86
N ASN A 35 43.27 -32.92 26.61
CA ASN A 35 43.33 -32.16 27.84
C ASN A 35 43.78 -32.99 29.05
N PHE A 36 44.03 -34.29 28.87
CA PHE A 36 44.53 -35.18 29.90
C PHE A 36 45.88 -35.77 29.50
N THR A 37 46.93 -35.38 30.22
CA THR A 37 48.25 -36.03 30.11
C THR A 37 48.33 -37.12 31.17
N SER A 38 48.55 -38.38 30.75
CA SER A 38 48.55 -39.54 31.67
C SER A 38 49.64 -40.56 31.36
N ALA A 39 50.08 -41.30 32.38
CA ALA A 39 51.00 -42.43 32.29
C ALA A 39 50.56 -43.56 33.24
N PHE A 40 50.83 -44.81 32.86
CA PHE A 40 50.46 -46.00 33.67
C PHE A 40 51.49 -46.35 34.76
N GLY A 41 52.56 -45.57 34.92
CA GLY A 41 53.67 -45.98 35.81
C GLY A 41 54.46 -47.14 35.20
N ALA A 42 55.11 -47.92 36.07
CA ALA A 42 55.95 -49.05 35.67
C ALA A 42 55.15 -50.35 35.40
N ASP A 43 53.87 -50.38 35.76
CA ASP A 43 53.06 -51.60 35.90
C ASP A 43 52.25 -51.95 34.64
N ASP A 44 52.77 -51.63 33.46
CA ASP A 44 52.14 -51.85 32.13
C ASP A 44 50.77 -51.15 31.96
N ALA A 45 50.25 -51.18 30.73
CA ALA A 45 48.98 -50.51 30.40
C ALA A 45 47.75 -51.22 31.01
N GLY A 46 46.92 -50.45 31.72
CA GLY A 46 45.55 -50.80 32.10
C GLY A 46 44.51 -50.04 31.26
N THR A 47 43.64 -49.26 31.91
CA THR A 47 42.54 -48.52 31.26
C THR A 47 42.63 -47.00 31.43
N LEU A 48 42.05 -46.27 30.46
CA LEU A 48 41.75 -44.83 30.58
C LEU A 48 40.26 -44.67 30.26
N THR A 49 39.51 -44.14 31.22
CA THR A 49 38.07 -43.94 31.10
C THR A 49 37.71 -42.49 31.38
N TYR A 50 36.56 -42.07 30.87
CA TYR A 50 36.03 -40.72 31.03
C TYR A 50 34.64 -40.79 31.63
N ALA A 51 34.35 -39.91 32.58
CA ALA A 51 33.06 -39.80 33.23
C ALA A 51 32.67 -38.34 33.39
N LEU A 52 31.39 -38.03 33.10
CA LEU A 52 30.82 -36.72 33.39
C LEU A 52 30.36 -36.66 34.85
N GLY A 53 30.63 -35.52 35.49
CA GLY A 53 30.10 -35.14 36.80
C GLY A 53 29.21 -33.91 36.67
N VAL A 54 28.30 -33.75 37.63
CA VAL A 54 27.39 -32.59 37.65
C VAL A 54 27.14 -32.10 39.07
N VAL A 55 27.04 -30.79 39.24
CA VAL A 55 26.43 -30.19 40.43
C VAL A 55 24.93 -30.13 40.17
N ALA A 56 24.18 -31.07 40.74
CA ALA A 56 22.73 -31.13 40.56
C ALA A 56 22.06 -29.86 41.10
N GLY A 57 21.14 -29.30 40.31
CA GLY A 57 20.49 -28.02 40.63
C GLY A 57 20.48 -27.06 39.45
N ALA A 58 20.31 -25.78 39.71
CA ALA A 58 20.13 -24.77 38.66
C ALA A 58 21.34 -24.71 37.70
N SER A 59 21.07 -24.75 36.40
CA SER A 59 22.08 -24.58 35.35
C SER A 59 22.42 -23.10 35.11
N GLY A 60 21.50 -22.21 35.47
CA GLY A 60 21.52 -20.79 35.09
C GLY A 60 20.72 -20.46 33.83
N LEU A 61 20.29 -21.48 33.07
CA LEU A 61 19.47 -21.32 31.87
C LEU A 61 17.97 -21.36 32.19
N THR A 62 17.18 -20.76 31.31
CA THR A 62 15.71 -20.79 31.34
C THR A 62 15.21 -21.31 30.01
N ASP A 63 14.27 -22.24 30.01
CA ASP A 63 13.63 -22.75 28.79
C ASP A 63 12.65 -21.70 28.24
N THR A 64 12.86 -21.24 27.00
CA THR A 64 12.12 -20.08 26.47
C THR A 64 10.63 -20.37 26.33
N ALA A 65 10.27 -21.56 25.85
CA ALA A 65 8.88 -21.93 25.61
C ALA A 65 8.04 -22.10 26.90
N SER A 66 8.63 -22.51 28.02
CA SER A 66 7.90 -22.69 29.29
C SER A 66 8.18 -21.62 30.34
N GLY A 67 9.22 -20.80 30.16
CA GLY A 67 9.71 -19.85 31.16
C GLY A 67 10.26 -20.51 32.43
N GLN A 68 10.51 -21.82 32.41
CA GLN A 68 10.99 -22.56 33.58
C GLN A 68 12.51 -22.58 33.63
N ALA A 69 13.07 -22.41 34.83
CA ALA A 69 14.48 -22.64 35.06
C ALA A 69 14.88 -24.08 34.66
N VAL A 70 16.09 -24.23 34.13
CA VAL A 70 16.66 -25.52 33.74
C VAL A 70 17.55 -26.04 34.86
N ASN A 71 17.27 -27.25 35.33
CA ASN A 71 18.04 -27.94 36.36
C ASN A 71 18.88 -29.06 35.75
N LEU A 72 20.13 -29.14 36.17
CA LEU A 72 21.06 -30.18 35.82
C LEU A 72 20.86 -31.42 36.70
N SER A 73 20.96 -32.59 36.08
CA SER A 73 21.01 -33.87 36.76
C SER A 73 21.86 -34.87 35.96
N LEU A 74 22.26 -35.97 36.60
CA LEU A 74 22.96 -37.05 35.92
C LEU A 74 22.00 -38.25 35.77
N ASN A 75 21.72 -38.63 34.53
CA ASN A 75 20.90 -39.78 34.19
C ASN A 75 21.81 -40.88 33.60
N GLY A 76 22.24 -41.82 34.45
CA GLY A 76 23.27 -42.79 34.09
C GLY A 76 24.63 -42.10 33.87
N THR A 77 25.09 -42.03 32.62
CA THR A 77 26.35 -41.37 32.24
C THR A 77 26.14 -40.08 31.45
N VAL A 78 24.89 -39.65 31.28
CA VAL A 78 24.51 -38.46 30.50
C VAL A 78 24.08 -37.37 31.46
N VAL A 79 24.64 -36.17 31.30
CA VAL A 79 24.15 -34.98 31.99
C VAL A 79 22.93 -34.48 31.24
N GLU A 80 21.85 -34.22 31.97
CA GLU A 80 20.60 -33.70 31.41
C GLU A 80 20.27 -32.35 32.04
N GLY A 81 19.97 -31.36 31.20
CA GLY A 81 19.28 -30.14 31.61
C GLY A 81 17.78 -30.32 31.42
N ARG A 82 17.00 -30.25 32.51
CA ARG A 82 15.53 -30.41 32.46
C ARG A 82 14.81 -29.22 33.07
N THR A 83 13.65 -28.86 32.53
CA THR A 83 12.79 -27.83 33.12
C THR A 83 12.40 -28.19 34.56
N ALA A 84 12.50 -27.22 35.46
CA ALA A 84 12.43 -27.47 36.90
C ALA A 84 11.09 -28.05 37.39
N THR A 85 9.99 -27.76 36.68
CA THR A 85 8.64 -28.18 37.10
C THR A 85 8.04 -29.24 36.18
N SER A 86 8.16 -29.05 34.87
CA SER A 86 7.57 -29.95 33.86
C SER A 86 8.47 -31.12 33.47
N ASN A 87 9.74 -31.13 33.91
CA ASN A 87 10.71 -32.19 33.67
C ASN A 87 10.97 -32.50 32.17
N LEU A 88 10.74 -31.51 31.31
CA LEU A 88 11.03 -31.57 29.88
C LEU A 88 12.53 -31.47 29.68
N LEU A 89 13.06 -32.26 28.74
CA LEU A 89 14.48 -32.28 28.42
C LEU A 89 14.83 -31.09 27.52
N VAL A 90 15.79 -30.27 27.94
CA VAL A 90 16.24 -29.06 27.24
C VAL A 90 17.54 -29.30 26.49
N PHE A 91 18.50 -29.98 27.12
CA PHE A 91 19.74 -30.38 26.47
C PHE A 91 20.36 -31.60 27.16
N THR A 92 21.30 -32.26 26.48
CA THR A 92 22.11 -33.34 27.05
C THR A 92 23.60 -33.13 26.79
N VAL A 93 24.43 -33.66 27.70
CA VAL A 93 25.87 -33.78 27.52
C VAL A 93 26.27 -35.22 27.74
N GLY A 94 26.86 -35.83 26.71
CA GLY A 94 27.37 -37.20 26.75
C GLY A 94 28.88 -37.24 26.55
N VAL A 95 29.54 -38.29 27.05
CA VAL A 95 30.95 -38.56 26.77
C VAL A 95 31.13 -39.98 26.23
N ALA A 96 31.86 -40.10 25.13
CA ALA A 96 32.24 -41.37 24.54
C ALA A 96 33.54 -41.92 25.16
N ALA A 97 33.79 -43.22 24.97
CA ALA A 97 34.95 -43.91 25.55
C ALA A 97 36.31 -43.32 25.12
N ASN A 98 36.37 -42.62 23.98
CA ASN A 98 37.56 -41.96 23.47
C ASN A 98 37.78 -40.54 24.05
N GLY A 99 36.91 -40.07 24.95
CA GLY A 99 36.96 -38.72 25.51
C GLY A 99 36.32 -37.64 24.64
N SER A 100 35.57 -38.01 23.59
CA SER A 100 34.72 -37.08 22.86
C SER A 100 33.48 -36.74 23.69
N VAL A 101 33.26 -35.46 23.92
CA VAL A 101 32.05 -34.92 24.56
C VAL A 101 31.11 -34.44 23.46
N THR A 102 29.81 -34.68 23.64
CA THR A 102 28.74 -34.23 22.74
C THR A 102 27.73 -33.40 23.51
N LEU A 103 27.43 -32.20 23.03
CA LEU A 103 26.33 -31.34 23.46
C LEU A 103 25.20 -31.44 22.43
N ASP A 104 23.99 -31.68 22.90
CA ASP A 104 22.77 -31.81 22.10
C ASP A 104 21.69 -30.93 22.75
N GLN A 105 21.21 -29.92 22.03
CA GLN A 105 20.16 -29.01 22.48
C GLN A 105 18.83 -29.38 21.84
N LEU A 106 17.81 -29.55 22.66
CA LEU A 106 16.49 -30.02 22.23
C LEU A 106 15.43 -28.93 22.31
N ARG A 107 15.69 -27.85 23.05
CA ARG A 107 14.77 -26.73 23.28
C ARG A 107 15.56 -25.42 23.40
N ALA A 108 14.98 -24.35 22.87
CA ALA A 108 15.50 -22.99 22.98
C ALA A 108 15.66 -22.55 24.43
N VAL A 109 16.71 -21.77 24.72
CA VAL A 109 16.94 -21.17 26.03
C VAL A 109 16.93 -19.66 25.92
N VAL A 110 16.52 -18.98 26.99
CA VAL A 110 16.41 -17.51 27.01
C VAL A 110 17.81 -16.91 26.90
N HIS A 111 17.97 -16.03 25.93
CA HIS A 111 19.14 -15.17 25.83
C HIS A 111 18.85 -13.79 26.41
N SER A 112 19.91 -13.06 26.79
CA SER A 112 19.75 -11.85 27.63
C SER A 112 20.02 -10.55 26.88
N ASN A 113 20.66 -10.63 25.72
CA ASN A 113 21.02 -9.45 24.95
C ASN A 113 20.07 -9.25 23.78
N THR A 114 18.92 -8.64 24.07
CA THR A 114 17.85 -8.31 23.10
C THR A 114 18.26 -7.34 21.97
N THR A 115 19.53 -6.94 21.90
CA THR A 115 20.09 -6.09 20.83
C THR A 115 20.99 -6.86 19.87
N ASN A 116 21.22 -8.15 20.15
CA ASN A 116 21.99 -9.04 19.32
C ASN A 116 21.23 -10.37 19.17
N PRO A 117 20.39 -10.50 18.13
CA PRO A 117 19.56 -11.70 17.88
C PRO A 117 20.33 -12.98 17.46
N ASP A 118 21.64 -13.02 17.70
CA ASP A 118 22.51 -14.20 17.55
C ASP A 118 23.57 -14.13 18.65
N ASP A 119 23.14 -13.81 19.88
CA ASP A 119 24.03 -13.83 21.04
C ASP A 119 24.28 -15.27 21.50
N SER A 120 24.92 -15.40 22.66
CA SER A 120 25.35 -16.69 23.15
C SER A 120 25.21 -16.75 24.65
N THR A 121 24.72 -17.88 25.15
CA THR A 121 24.67 -18.15 26.57
C THR A 121 25.37 -19.47 26.92
N SER A 122 25.67 -19.65 28.20
CA SER A 122 26.30 -20.85 28.75
C SER A 122 25.85 -21.06 30.19
N LEU A 123 26.31 -22.15 30.82
CA LEU A 123 25.97 -22.41 32.22
C LEU A 123 26.55 -21.32 33.13
N THR A 124 25.86 -20.96 34.22
CA THR A 124 26.26 -19.85 35.10
C THR A 124 27.61 -20.04 35.78
N SER A 125 28.14 -21.27 35.81
CA SER A 125 29.44 -21.58 36.41
C SER A 125 30.06 -22.78 35.73
N ASP A 126 31.38 -22.70 35.55
CA ASP A 126 32.13 -23.67 34.78
C ASP A 126 32.18 -25.06 35.46
N ASN A 127 32.21 -25.08 36.79
CA ASN A 127 32.25 -26.32 37.58
C ASN A 127 30.90 -27.03 37.72
N LEU A 128 29.83 -26.54 37.07
CA LEU A 128 28.52 -27.20 37.11
C LEU A 128 28.51 -28.52 36.35
N VAL A 129 29.33 -28.65 35.31
CA VAL A 129 29.57 -29.89 34.58
C VAL A 129 31.06 -30.13 34.56
N THR A 130 31.48 -31.35 34.89
CA THR A 130 32.89 -31.72 34.92
C THR A 130 33.15 -32.96 34.09
N LEU A 131 34.35 -33.05 33.50
CA LEU A 131 34.86 -34.24 32.83
C LEU A 131 36.02 -34.80 33.65
N THR A 132 35.85 -36.01 34.20
CA THR A 132 36.89 -36.69 34.96
C THR A 132 37.47 -37.83 34.14
N ALA A 133 38.78 -37.80 33.93
CA ALA A 133 39.52 -38.91 33.34
C ALA A 133 40.14 -39.76 34.46
N ILE A 134 39.95 -41.07 34.39
CA ILE A 134 40.46 -42.03 35.37
C ILE A 134 41.41 -42.99 34.66
N LYS A 135 42.65 -43.03 35.12
CA LYS A 135 43.71 -43.90 34.64
C LYS A 135 43.93 -45.01 35.65
N THR A 136 43.84 -46.26 35.23
CA THR A 136 44.11 -47.44 36.06
C THR A 136 45.17 -48.29 35.38
N ASP A 137 46.21 -48.71 36.09
CA ASP A 137 47.24 -49.61 35.56
C ASP A 137 46.82 -51.09 35.65
N ARG A 138 47.76 -52.02 35.51
CA ARG A 138 47.46 -53.45 35.37
C ARG A 138 47.12 -54.14 36.69
N ASP A 139 47.76 -53.75 37.79
CA ASP A 139 47.54 -54.37 39.10
C ASP A 139 46.47 -53.64 39.93
N GLY A 140 46.03 -52.47 39.46
CA GLY A 140 44.75 -51.86 39.81
C GLY A 140 44.86 -50.50 40.50
N ASP A 141 46.06 -49.93 40.59
CA ASP A 141 46.24 -48.58 41.09
C ASP A 141 45.59 -47.58 40.14
N SER A 142 45.01 -46.50 40.69
CA SER A 142 44.23 -45.53 39.93
C SER A 142 44.56 -44.08 40.30
N ALA A 143 44.61 -43.23 39.28
CA ALA A 143 44.74 -41.77 39.41
C ALA A 143 43.68 -41.08 38.54
N GLN A 144 43.22 -39.91 38.97
CA GLN A 144 42.20 -39.16 38.24
C GLN A 144 42.54 -37.66 38.13
N ALA A 145 42.04 -37.03 37.09
CA ALA A 145 42.07 -35.58 36.92
C ALA A 145 40.71 -35.11 36.41
N THR A 146 40.30 -33.90 36.80
CA THR A 146 38.98 -33.35 36.50
C THR A 146 39.12 -32.00 35.81
N LEU A 147 38.43 -31.83 34.69
CA LEU A 147 38.20 -30.54 34.02
C LEU A 147 36.80 -30.05 34.35
N ASN A 148 36.67 -28.74 34.55
CA ASN A 148 35.38 -28.08 34.53
C ASN A 148 35.08 -27.74 33.07
N ILE A 149 33.85 -27.99 32.61
CA ILE A 149 33.49 -27.79 31.20
C ILE A 149 32.15 -27.08 31.03
N GLY A 150 31.56 -26.58 32.12
CA GLY A 150 30.22 -26.02 32.12
C GLY A 150 30.08 -24.78 31.25
N GLN A 151 31.12 -23.92 31.21
CA GLN A 151 31.11 -22.74 30.32
C GLN A 151 31.64 -23.03 28.92
N ASN A 152 32.13 -24.25 28.67
CA ASN A 152 32.46 -24.72 27.32
C ASN A 152 31.21 -25.20 26.55
N LEU A 153 30.05 -25.27 27.22
CA LEU A 153 28.74 -25.55 26.61
C LEU A 153 28.10 -24.23 26.20
N VAL A 154 28.12 -23.92 24.90
CA VAL A 154 27.63 -22.66 24.35
C VAL A 154 26.39 -22.93 23.53
N PHE A 155 25.34 -22.16 23.81
CA PHE A 155 24.07 -22.15 23.09
C PHE A 155 24.02 -20.84 22.30
N LYS A 156 23.85 -20.93 20.98
CA LYS A 156 23.65 -19.78 20.09
C LYS A 156 22.17 -19.54 19.87
N ASP A 157 21.79 -18.28 19.94
CA ASP A 157 20.42 -17.84 19.71
C ASP A 157 20.01 -17.94 18.24
N ASP A 158 18.72 -18.12 18.01
CA ASP A 158 18.06 -18.07 16.70
C ASP A 158 17.07 -16.93 16.70
N GLY A 159 17.57 -15.72 16.46
CA GLY A 159 16.73 -14.53 16.53
C GLY A 159 15.71 -14.40 15.39
N PRO A 160 14.86 -13.38 15.46
CA PRO A 160 13.78 -13.22 14.52
C PRO A 160 14.31 -12.66 13.19
N ALA A 161 13.58 -12.94 12.11
CA ALA A 161 13.78 -12.34 10.80
C ALA A 161 12.45 -11.78 10.28
N LEU A 162 12.50 -10.60 9.66
CA LEU A 162 11.32 -9.93 9.12
C LEU A 162 11.64 -9.25 7.80
N THR A 163 10.79 -9.48 6.79
CA THR A 163 10.90 -8.81 5.48
C THR A 163 9.53 -8.36 5.01
N PHE A 164 9.41 -7.10 4.64
CA PHE A 164 8.27 -6.55 3.88
C PHE A 164 8.74 -6.07 2.51
N GLY A 165 7.93 -6.36 1.48
CA GLY A 165 8.03 -5.75 0.17
C GLY A 165 7.21 -4.47 0.07
N ASN A 166 7.55 -3.59 -0.88
CA ASN A 166 6.74 -2.40 -1.12
C ASN A 166 5.46 -2.74 -1.89
N LEU A 167 4.49 -1.85 -1.77
CA LEU A 167 3.25 -1.85 -2.53
C LEU A 167 3.32 -0.66 -3.49
N ILE A 168 3.11 -0.93 -4.76
CA ILE A 168 3.02 0.08 -5.82
C ILE A 168 1.62 -0.06 -6.43
N GLY A 169 0.75 0.95 -6.37
CA GLY A 169 -0.63 0.80 -6.83
C GLY A 169 -1.29 2.12 -7.19
N THR A 170 -2.62 2.17 -7.26
CA THR A 170 -3.38 3.30 -7.86
C THR A 170 -4.22 4.13 -6.87
N GLY A 171 -4.12 3.86 -5.56
CA GLY A 171 -4.92 4.60 -4.57
C GLY A 171 -6.43 4.31 -4.59
N SER A 172 -6.82 3.22 -5.27
CA SER A 172 -8.19 2.72 -5.37
C SER A 172 -8.80 2.30 -4.03
N VAL A 173 -10.14 2.26 -3.97
CA VAL A 173 -10.91 1.65 -2.88
C VAL A 173 -10.71 0.14 -2.77
N LEU A 174 -10.25 -0.51 -3.84
CA LEU A 174 -9.92 -1.93 -3.78
C LEU A 174 -8.69 -2.15 -2.91
N ALA A 175 -8.72 -3.23 -2.13
CA ALA A 175 -7.60 -3.63 -1.31
C ALA A 175 -6.37 -3.92 -2.18
N GLN A 176 -5.31 -3.15 -1.98
CA GLN A 176 -4.05 -3.31 -2.68
C GLN A 176 -3.15 -4.24 -1.88
N SER A 177 -2.50 -5.19 -2.53
CA SER A 177 -1.74 -6.24 -1.86
C SER A 177 -0.22 -6.04 -1.99
N GLY A 178 0.50 -6.36 -0.93
CA GLY A 178 1.95 -6.57 -0.93
C GLY A 178 2.32 -7.90 -0.27
N PHE A 179 3.61 -8.17 -0.16
CA PHE A 179 4.13 -9.43 0.37
C PHE A 179 5.04 -9.19 1.58
N TRP A 180 5.00 -10.12 2.53
CA TRP A 180 5.84 -10.11 3.72
C TRP A 180 6.17 -11.54 4.16
N SER A 181 7.22 -11.67 4.94
CA SER A 181 7.59 -12.93 5.59
C SER A 181 8.21 -12.66 6.96
N MET A 182 8.01 -13.61 7.86
CA MET A 182 8.58 -13.60 9.20
C MET A 182 9.14 -14.98 9.54
N ALA A 183 10.22 -14.98 10.33
CA ALA A 183 10.68 -16.12 11.10
C ALA A 183 10.84 -15.65 12.55
N THR A 184 10.33 -16.42 13.49
CA THR A 184 10.31 -16.05 14.91
C THR A 184 11.40 -16.73 15.71
N GLY A 185 12.39 -17.32 15.06
CA GLY A 185 13.33 -18.19 15.76
C GLY A 185 12.73 -19.50 16.28
N ALA A 186 13.60 -20.29 16.93
CA ALA A 186 13.24 -21.51 17.63
C ALA A 186 12.49 -21.26 18.95
N ASP A 187 12.63 -20.07 19.51
CA ASP A 187 12.01 -19.62 20.74
C ASP A 187 10.53 -19.23 20.52
N GLY A 188 10.21 -18.78 19.30
CA GLY A 188 8.88 -18.51 18.76
C GLY A 188 8.34 -17.14 19.16
N LEU A 189 7.21 -16.75 18.57
CA LEU A 189 6.64 -15.40 18.75
C LEU A 189 6.45 -14.95 20.20
N GLY A 190 6.88 -13.71 20.49
CA GLY A 190 6.69 -13.03 21.76
C GLY A 190 5.32 -12.40 21.95
N ALA A 191 5.09 -11.84 23.14
CA ALA A 191 3.82 -11.19 23.47
C ALA A 191 3.58 -9.89 22.69
N ALA A 192 4.64 -9.19 22.28
CA ALA A 192 4.55 -7.99 21.45
C ALA A 192 4.23 -8.31 19.98
N GLY A 193 4.51 -9.53 19.51
CA GLY A 193 4.13 -9.99 18.19
C GLY A 193 4.77 -9.17 17.05
N LEU A 194 3.94 -8.84 16.06
CA LEU A 194 4.27 -7.95 14.95
C LEU A 194 3.62 -6.58 15.21
N ASP A 195 4.43 -5.54 15.32
CA ASP A 195 3.98 -4.16 15.35
C ASP A 195 4.27 -3.48 14.00
N ILE A 196 3.32 -2.69 13.49
CA ILE A 196 3.47 -1.90 12.26
C ILE A 196 3.07 -0.46 12.55
N SER A 197 3.96 0.47 12.22
CA SER A 197 3.76 1.89 12.45
C SER A 197 3.94 2.71 11.17
N LEU A 198 3.16 3.77 11.03
CA LEU A 198 3.38 4.79 10.00
C LEU A 198 4.58 5.66 10.40
N VAL A 199 5.59 5.72 9.53
CA VAL A 199 6.84 6.42 9.81
C VAL A 199 6.56 7.89 10.09
N ASN A 200 6.99 8.36 11.27
CA ASN A 200 6.79 9.73 11.76
C ASN A 200 5.32 10.20 11.83
N GLY A 201 4.33 9.31 11.71
CA GLY A 201 2.91 9.67 11.65
C GLY A 201 2.60 10.60 10.47
N GLN A 202 3.27 10.43 9.33
CA GLN A 202 3.21 11.33 8.18
C GLN A 202 3.19 10.55 6.86
N PHE A 203 2.74 11.22 5.81
CA PHE A 203 2.81 10.74 4.43
C PHE A 203 3.13 11.90 3.48
N THR A 204 3.59 11.59 2.27
CA THR A 204 3.92 12.59 1.26
C THR A 204 2.84 12.59 0.18
N LEU A 205 2.38 13.79 -0.18
CA LEU A 205 1.60 14.06 -1.37
C LEU A 205 2.54 14.65 -2.42
N VAL A 206 2.59 14.06 -3.61
CA VAL A 206 3.33 14.56 -4.77
C VAL A 206 2.31 15.19 -5.71
N ARG A 207 2.49 16.45 -6.09
CA ARG A 207 1.57 17.19 -6.95
C ARG A 207 1.90 16.99 -8.43
N PRO A 208 0.96 17.32 -9.36
CA PRO A 208 1.21 17.19 -10.80
C PRO A 208 2.39 18.01 -11.33
N ASP A 209 2.78 19.09 -10.64
CA ASP A 209 3.97 19.89 -10.93
C ASP A 209 5.25 19.33 -10.27
N ASN A 210 5.17 18.11 -9.74
CA ASN A 210 6.23 17.40 -9.02
C ASN A 210 6.65 18.06 -7.68
N THR A 211 5.92 19.06 -7.20
CA THR A 211 6.12 19.60 -5.85
C THR A 211 5.52 18.67 -4.80
N THR A 212 5.99 18.76 -3.56
CA THR A 212 5.52 17.87 -2.49
C THR A 212 4.92 18.65 -1.33
N THR A 213 3.93 18.06 -0.68
CA THR A 213 3.39 18.51 0.60
C THR A 213 3.26 17.32 1.56
N THR A 214 3.27 17.61 2.86
CA THR A 214 3.25 16.57 3.89
C THR A 214 1.88 16.54 4.55
N GLY A 215 1.26 15.36 4.56
CA GLY A 215 0.07 15.08 5.34
C GLY A 215 0.42 14.37 6.65
N THR A 216 -0.56 14.32 7.56
CA THR A 216 -0.44 13.63 8.85
C THR A 216 -1.26 12.35 8.83
N GLY A 217 -0.77 11.30 9.47
CA GLY A 217 -1.47 10.03 9.55
C GLY A 217 -1.40 9.36 10.91
N THR A 218 -2.31 8.42 11.12
CA THR A 218 -2.32 7.51 12.26
C THR A 218 -2.31 6.06 11.78
N LEU A 219 -1.84 5.15 12.62
CA LEU A 219 -1.99 3.72 12.46
C LEU A 219 -1.99 3.11 13.87
N HIS A 220 -2.97 2.28 14.17
CA HIS A 220 -3.06 1.58 15.44
C HIS A 220 -3.53 0.15 15.21
N GLU A 221 -2.98 -0.77 16.00
CA GLU A 221 -3.37 -2.18 15.98
C GLU A 221 -4.80 -2.36 16.53
N LEU A 222 -5.56 -3.23 15.88
CA LEU A 222 -6.92 -3.61 16.26
C LEU A 222 -6.89 -4.91 17.07
N SER A 223 -7.73 -5.00 18.10
CA SER A 223 -7.85 -6.23 18.90
C SER A 223 -9.07 -7.07 18.45
N PRO A 224 -8.93 -8.40 18.29
CA PRO A 224 -7.72 -9.20 18.49
C PRO A 224 -6.74 -9.12 17.29
N SER A 225 -5.45 -9.05 17.59
CA SER A 225 -4.35 -9.14 16.63
C SER A 225 -3.19 -9.92 17.28
N PRO A 226 -2.69 -11.01 16.68
CA PRO A 226 -3.27 -11.65 15.50
C PRO A 226 -4.67 -12.22 15.79
N ASP A 227 -5.53 -12.24 14.77
CA ASP A 227 -6.87 -12.81 14.87
C ASP A 227 -6.85 -14.36 14.87
N ILE A 228 -8.03 -14.99 14.85
CA ILE A 228 -8.17 -16.46 14.86
C ILE A 228 -7.53 -17.14 13.63
N ASN A 229 -7.33 -16.39 12.54
CA ASN A 229 -6.69 -16.86 11.31
C ASN A 229 -5.20 -16.49 11.25
N GLY A 230 -4.67 -15.84 12.30
CA GLY A 230 -3.28 -15.41 12.37
C GLY A 230 -3.00 -14.07 11.70
N ALA A 231 -4.02 -13.30 11.31
CA ALA A 231 -3.83 -12.01 10.65
C ALA A 231 -3.66 -10.87 11.66
N TYR A 232 -2.68 -9.99 11.43
CA TYR A 232 -2.48 -8.77 12.20
C TYR A 232 -3.24 -7.63 11.53
N GLN A 233 -4.08 -6.92 12.28
CA GLN A 233 -4.99 -5.93 11.73
C GLN A 233 -4.72 -4.56 12.32
N PHE A 234 -4.65 -3.56 11.46
CA PHE A 234 -4.39 -2.17 11.82
C PHE A 234 -5.40 -1.25 11.13
N ALA A 235 -5.78 -0.17 11.81
CA ALA A 235 -6.59 0.89 11.23
C ALA A 235 -5.91 2.25 11.42
N GLY A 236 -6.16 3.14 10.49
CA GLY A 236 -5.54 4.45 10.49
C GLY A 236 -6.36 5.48 9.74
N THR A 237 -5.93 6.73 9.87
CA THR A 237 -6.50 7.88 9.17
C THR A 237 -5.37 8.66 8.50
N LEU A 238 -5.58 9.18 7.31
CA LEU A 238 -4.66 10.07 6.60
C LEU A 238 -5.35 11.41 6.40
N THR A 239 -4.73 12.50 6.86
CA THR A 239 -5.26 13.86 6.75
C THR A 239 -4.30 14.75 5.97
N GLY A 240 -4.77 15.32 4.86
CA GLY A 240 -3.93 16.09 3.92
C GLY A 240 -4.72 16.97 2.96
N ASP A 241 -3.98 17.74 2.17
CA ASP A 241 -4.45 18.62 1.09
C ASP A 241 -4.68 17.78 -0.18
N PHE A 242 -5.71 16.93 -0.18
CA PHE A 242 -5.99 15.99 -1.27
C PHE A 242 -6.64 16.65 -2.50
N ASP A 243 -7.29 17.80 -2.33
CA ASP A 243 -7.89 18.60 -3.43
C ASP A 243 -6.91 19.62 -4.04
N ASN A 244 -5.65 19.62 -3.58
CA ASN A 244 -4.58 20.51 -4.04
C ASN A 244 -4.98 22.00 -4.00
N ASN A 245 -5.74 22.38 -2.97
CA ASN A 245 -6.21 23.74 -2.79
C ASN A 245 -5.88 24.24 -1.39
N ALA A 246 -4.80 25.02 -1.28
CA ALA A 246 -4.37 25.56 0.01
C ALA A 246 -5.39 26.49 0.71
N ALA A 247 -6.50 26.88 0.05
CA ALA A 247 -7.58 27.65 0.65
C ALA A 247 -8.67 26.78 1.30
N THR A 248 -8.75 25.49 0.99
CA THR A 248 -9.67 24.54 1.63
C THR A 248 -8.99 23.88 2.83
N ALA A 249 -9.80 23.34 3.73
CA ALA A 249 -9.27 22.61 4.88
C ALA A 249 -8.90 21.18 4.45
N ASN A 250 -7.78 20.68 4.99
CA ASN A 250 -7.39 19.28 4.79
C ASN A 250 -8.53 18.32 5.13
N THR A 251 -8.70 17.30 4.29
CA THR A 251 -9.70 16.24 4.48
C THR A 251 -9.04 14.97 5.02
N THR A 252 -9.86 14.06 5.56
CA THR A 252 -9.40 12.82 6.20
C THR A 252 -9.94 11.60 5.44
N VAL A 253 -9.06 10.62 5.21
CA VAL A 253 -9.38 9.31 4.61
C VAL A 253 -9.05 8.22 5.61
N ASP A 254 -9.97 7.29 5.82
CA ASP A 254 -9.75 6.10 6.65
C ASP A 254 -9.11 4.99 5.81
N TYR A 255 -8.21 4.22 6.43
CA TYR A 255 -7.60 3.05 5.80
C TYR A 255 -7.36 1.94 6.82
N THR A 256 -7.24 0.72 6.30
CA THR A 256 -6.78 -0.43 7.08
C THR A 256 -5.54 -1.04 6.46
N LEU A 257 -4.71 -1.65 7.30
CA LEU A 257 -3.60 -2.47 6.88
C LEU A 257 -3.73 -3.83 7.56
N THR A 258 -3.74 -4.90 6.79
CA THR A 258 -3.87 -6.26 7.32
C THR A 258 -2.70 -7.11 6.84
N ALA A 259 -1.88 -7.63 7.75
CA ALA A 259 -0.83 -8.59 7.45
C ALA A 259 -1.35 -10.02 7.67
N TYR A 260 -1.59 -10.74 6.59
CA TYR A 260 -2.15 -12.09 6.59
C TYR A 260 -1.08 -13.15 6.84
N ALA A 261 -1.46 -14.24 7.51
CA ALA A 261 -0.59 -15.38 7.80
C ALA A 261 -0.08 -16.13 6.55
N ASP A 262 -0.65 -15.87 5.38
CA ASP A 262 -0.21 -16.46 4.10
C ASP A 262 0.97 -15.71 3.45
N GLY A 263 1.52 -14.70 4.12
CA GLY A 263 2.64 -13.90 3.62
C GLY A 263 2.24 -12.75 2.72
N ARG A 264 0.95 -12.39 2.67
CA ARG A 264 0.47 -11.17 2.02
C ARG A 264 0.10 -10.13 3.05
N TYR A 265 0.19 -8.86 2.69
CA TYR A 265 -0.50 -7.80 3.41
C TYR A 265 -1.40 -7.04 2.46
N ALA A 266 -2.50 -6.47 2.96
CA ALA A 266 -3.38 -5.60 2.19
C ALA A 266 -3.44 -4.21 2.81
N LEU A 267 -3.41 -3.20 1.95
CA LEU A 267 -3.76 -1.82 2.25
C LEU A 267 -5.13 -1.56 1.63
N ASP A 268 -6.14 -1.36 2.46
CA ASP A 268 -7.52 -1.10 2.03
C ASP A 268 -7.89 0.34 2.37
N LEU A 269 -8.17 1.13 1.33
CA LEU A 269 -8.57 2.52 1.45
C LEU A 269 -10.10 2.57 1.49
N VAL A 270 -10.66 2.85 2.67
CA VAL A 270 -12.12 2.78 2.90
C VAL A 270 -12.90 3.69 1.93
N GLN A 271 -12.30 4.81 1.54
CA GLN A 271 -12.94 5.82 0.70
C GLN A 271 -12.15 6.07 -0.60
N GLY A 272 -11.09 5.28 -0.83
CA GLY A 272 -10.10 5.55 -1.88
C GLY A 272 -9.50 6.93 -1.70
N PHE A 273 -8.80 7.38 -2.73
CA PHE A 273 -8.48 8.79 -2.86
C PHE A 273 -9.08 9.37 -4.13
N SER A 274 -9.56 10.61 -4.07
CA SER A 274 -9.99 11.34 -5.26
C SER A 274 -9.64 12.81 -5.10
N SER A 275 -9.33 13.48 -6.20
CA SER A 275 -9.18 14.93 -6.25
C SER A 275 -10.31 15.55 -7.06
N THR A 276 -10.60 16.80 -6.74
CA THR A 276 -11.63 17.59 -7.43
C THR A 276 -10.93 18.64 -8.27
N ILE A 277 -10.99 18.49 -9.60
CA ILE A 277 -10.50 19.52 -10.52
C ILE A 277 -11.63 20.52 -10.73
N VAL A 278 -11.37 21.80 -10.48
CA VAL A 278 -12.33 22.88 -10.72
C VAL A 278 -11.79 23.78 -11.83
N LEU A 279 -12.31 23.61 -13.04
CA LEU A 279 -12.03 24.51 -14.16
C LEU A 279 -13.00 25.69 -14.10
N SER A 280 -12.52 26.89 -14.43
CA SER A 280 -13.32 28.11 -14.40
C SER A 280 -13.41 28.71 -15.79
N SER A 281 -14.62 29.05 -16.24
CA SER A 281 -14.83 29.74 -17.51
C SER A 281 -14.12 31.10 -17.58
N ALA A 282 -13.72 31.67 -16.43
CA ALA A 282 -12.94 32.90 -16.37
C ALA A 282 -11.51 32.75 -16.88
N ASP A 283 -10.97 31.52 -16.86
CA ASP A 283 -9.60 31.19 -17.26
C ASP A 283 -9.52 30.71 -18.72
N GLY A 284 -10.65 30.70 -19.41
CA GLY A 284 -10.78 30.23 -20.78
C GLY A 284 -10.73 31.32 -21.84
N SER A 285 -10.59 30.89 -23.10
CA SER A 285 -10.72 31.76 -24.27
C SER A 285 -11.60 31.11 -25.34
N LEU A 286 -12.41 31.93 -26.02
CA LEU A 286 -13.23 31.45 -27.13
C LEU A 286 -12.35 31.00 -28.31
N ALA A 287 -12.74 29.88 -28.92
CA ALA A 287 -12.20 29.46 -30.21
C ALA A 287 -12.50 30.52 -31.30
N ALA A 288 -11.72 30.47 -32.38
CA ALA A 288 -11.89 31.40 -33.50
C ALA A 288 -13.24 31.15 -34.21
N GLY A 289 -14.08 32.18 -34.25
CA GLY A 289 -15.46 32.11 -34.77
C GLY A 289 -16.13 33.48 -34.62
N GLY A 290 -17.16 33.75 -35.42
CA GLY A 290 -17.91 35.00 -35.35
C GLY A 290 -18.89 35.02 -34.18
N PRO A 291 -19.85 35.96 -34.16
CA PRO A 291 -21.05 35.80 -33.36
C PRO A 291 -21.85 34.64 -33.96
N ASP A 292 -21.74 33.46 -33.35
CA ASP A 292 -22.36 32.21 -33.80
C ASP A 292 -23.28 31.64 -32.71
N SER A 293 -24.30 30.87 -33.11
CA SER A 293 -25.24 30.19 -32.19
C SER A 293 -24.58 29.08 -31.38
N VAL A 294 -23.45 28.57 -31.84
CA VAL A 294 -22.63 27.57 -31.16
C VAL A 294 -21.23 28.17 -31.00
N ARG A 295 -20.62 28.03 -29.83
CA ARG A 295 -19.29 28.56 -29.50
C ARG A 295 -18.52 27.61 -28.60
N THR A 296 -17.26 27.33 -28.91
CA THR A 296 -16.36 26.58 -28.04
C THR A 296 -15.53 27.52 -27.16
N LEU A 297 -15.52 27.24 -25.85
CA LEU A 297 -14.59 27.81 -24.88
C LEU A 297 -13.48 26.80 -24.59
N LEU A 298 -12.21 27.24 -24.63
CA LEU A 298 -11.05 26.41 -24.34
C LEU A 298 -10.45 26.77 -22.98
N ILE A 299 -10.28 25.79 -22.09
CA ILE A 299 -9.69 25.98 -20.74
C ILE A 299 -8.49 25.03 -20.54
N PRO A 300 -7.29 25.52 -20.20
CA PRO A 300 -6.90 26.93 -20.05
C PRO A 300 -6.84 27.66 -21.41
N GLN A 301 -6.75 28.99 -21.36
CA GLN A 301 -6.56 29.81 -22.56
C GLN A 301 -5.37 29.30 -23.43
N THR A 302 -5.64 29.03 -24.71
CA THR A 302 -4.63 28.60 -25.68
C THR A 302 -4.38 29.64 -26.77
N SER A 303 -3.14 29.69 -27.27
CA SER A 303 -2.75 30.53 -28.42
C SER A 303 -3.02 29.88 -29.78
N ASN A 304 -3.32 28.59 -29.80
CA ASN A 304 -3.68 27.82 -31.00
C ASN A 304 -5.06 27.17 -30.78
N PRO A 305 -6.16 27.75 -31.29
CA PRO A 305 -7.52 27.27 -31.06
C PRO A 305 -7.92 26.13 -32.02
N ALA A 306 -6.96 25.33 -32.48
CA ALA A 306 -7.25 24.20 -33.35
C ALA A 306 -7.98 23.11 -32.55
N ILE A 307 -9.09 22.63 -33.08
CA ILE A 307 -9.91 21.55 -32.52
C ILE A 307 -9.61 20.27 -33.33
N PRO A 308 -9.28 19.14 -32.68
CA PRO A 308 -9.20 18.93 -31.23
C PRO A 308 -7.97 19.60 -30.59
N SER A 309 -8.14 20.04 -29.34
CA SER A 309 -7.19 20.80 -28.52
C SER A 309 -6.65 19.94 -27.37
N THR A 310 -5.57 20.39 -26.72
CA THR A 310 -5.08 19.82 -25.45
C THR A 310 -5.68 20.52 -24.22
N SER A 311 -6.55 21.50 -24.46
CA SER A 311 -7.33 22.20 -23.43
C SER A 311 -8.72 21.59 -23.39
N GLU A 312 -9.37 21.62 -22.23
CA GLU A 312 -10.78 21.25 -22.12
C GLU A 312 -11.61 22.07 -23.10
N GLU A 313 -12.37 21.38 -23.95
CA GLU A 313 -13.28 21.98 -24.91
C GLU A 313 -14.70 22.02 -24.34
N ILE A 314 -15.28 23.21 -24.20
CA ILE A 314 -16.65 23.37 -23.72
C ILE A 314 -17.48 24.02 -24.80
N VAL A 315 -18.37 23.23 -25.41
CA VAL A 315 -19.27 23.68 -26.46
C VAL A 315 -20.53 24.27 -25.84
N PHE A 316 -20.75 25.56 -26.07
CA PHE A 316 -21.97 26.26 -25.74
C PHE A 316 -22.84 26.38 -26.97
N PHE A 317 -24.14 26.15 -26.86
CA PHE A 317 -25.07 26.50 -27.93
C PHE A 317 -26.37 27.12 -27.42
N SER A 318 -26.89 28.09 -28.15
CA SER A 318 -28.19 28.70 -27.87
C SER A 318 -29.28 27.68 -28.20
N ALA A 319 -29.99 27.23 -27.20
CA ALA A 319 -31.07 26.25 -27.34
C ALA A 319 -32.40 26.99 -27.39
N LYS A 320 -33.34 26.52 -28.23
CA LYS A 320 -34.72 27.01 -28.13
C LYS A 320 -35.30 26.55 -26.81
N ALA A 321 -35.86 27.46 -26.02
CA ALA A 321 -36.42 27.15 -24.70
C ALA A 321 -37.50 26.05 -24.70
N LEU A 322 -38.21 25.86 -25.82
CA LEU A 322 -39.23 24.82 -26.01
C LEU A 322 -38.76 23.61 -26.83
N ALA A 323 -37.45 23.49 -27.15
CA ALA A 323 -36.92 22.31 -27.82
C ALA A 323 -37.21 21.04 -27.01
N SER A 324 -37.47 19.93 -27.69
CA SER A 324 -37.70 18.66 -27.00
C SER A 324 -36.39 18.18 -26.35
N THR A 325 -36.50 17.56 -25.18
CA THR A 325 -35.31 17.06 -24.47
C THR A 325 -34.55 16.01 -25.29
N SER A 326 -35.25 15.20 -26.08
CA SER A 326 -34.64 14.22 -26.99
C SER A 326 -33.85 14.86 -28.14
N ASP A 327 -34.32 16.01 -28.65
CA ASP A 327 -33.59 16.74 -29.70
C ASP A 327 -32.32 17.37 -29.14
N ILE A 328 -32.38 17.94 -27.92
CA ILE A 328 -31.19 18.45 -27.23
C ILE A 328 -30.21 17.31 -26.93
N LEU A 329 -30.70 16.17 -26.42
CA LEU A 329 -29.89 14.97 -26.18
C LEU A 329 -29.16 14.50 -27.46
N THR A 330 -29.81 14.61 -28.62
CA THR A 330 -29.18 14.29 -29.91
C THR A 330 -28.07 15.28 -30.28
N GLY A 331 -28.19 16.55 -29.85
CA GLY A 331 -27.20 17.60 -30.10
C GLY A 331 -26.01 17.60 -29.15
N ILE A 332 -26.17 17.09 -27.93
CA ILE A 332 -25.04 16.96 -27.00
C ILE A 332 -24.18 15.74 -27.28
N GLY A 333 -24.70 14.68 -27.93
CA GLY A 333 -23.98 13.42 -28.02
C GLY A 333 -24.27 12.51 -26.81
N LEU A 334 -23.58 11.38 -26.69
CA LEU A 334 -23.68 10.51 -25.52
C LEU A 334 -22.28 10.20 -25.03
N GLY A 335 -21.88 10.86 -23.93
CA GLY A 335 -20.53 10.78 -23.39
C GLY A 335 -19.45 11.26 -24.36
N ALA A 336 -18.19 10.97 -24.03
CA ALA A 336 -17.05 11.39 -24.85
C ALA A 336 -16.81 10.47 -26.06
N PRO A 337 -16.47 11.00 -27.26
CA PRO A 337 -16.27 12.42 -27.56
C PRO A 337 -17.56 13.15 -27.97
N ASP A 338 -17.70 14.38 -27.48
CA ASP A 338 -18.82 15.26 -27.77
C ASP A 338 -18.80 15.89 -29.17
N PRO A 339 -19.95 16.31 -29.73
CA PRO A 339 -20.02 17.05 -30.98
C PRO A 339 -19.30 18.40 -30.90
N THR A 340 -18.32 18.60 -31.78
CA THR A 340 -17.62 19.89 -31.94
C THR A 340 -18.55 21.02 -32.40
N GLU A 341 -18.11 22.28 -32.22
CA GLU A 341 -18.83 23.47 -32.74
C GLU A 341 -19.19 23.32 -34.23
N ALA A 342 -18.27 22.80 -35.05
CA ALA A 342 -18.50 22.59 -36.48
C ALA A 342 -19.57 21.53 -36.79
N ALA A 343 -19.77 20.55 -35.91
CA ALA A 343 -20.80 19.52 -36.06
C ALA A 343 -22.21 20.06 -35.78
N LEU A 344 -22.33 21.05 -34.88
CA LEU A 344 -23.61 21.65 -34.50
C LEU A 344 -23.96 22.90 -35.31
N GLN A 345 -22.96 23.71 -35.68
CA GLN A 345 -23.11 24.95 -36.46
C GLN A 345 -23.33 24.66 -37.97
N THR A 346 -24.38 23.91 -38.29
CA THR A 346 -24.72 23.50 -39.67
C THR A 346 -25.64 24.50 -40.39
N ASN A 347 -25.81 24.34 -41.72
CA ASN A 347 -26.73 25.14 -42.51
C ASN A 347 -27.67 24.24 -43.36
N PRO A 348 -28.98 24.16 -43.05
CA PRO A 348 -29.68 24.89 -41.99
C PRO A 348 -29.28 24.39 -40.59
N LEU A 349 -29.39 25.27 -39.58
CA LEU A 349 -29.13 24.91 -38.18
C LEU A 349 -30.06 23.77 -37.72
N PRO A 350 -29.62 22.91 -36.79
CA PRO A 350 -30.48 21.93 -36.15
C PRO A 350 -31.71 22.60 -35.52
N SER A 351 -32.86 21.93 -35.59
CA SER A 351 -34.13 22.57 -35.24
C SER A 351 -34.26 22.98 -33.76
N TYR A 352 -33.44 22.42 -32.88
CA TYR A 352 -33.36 22.73 -31.46
C TYR A 352 -32.41 23.89 -31.12
N ILE A 353 -31.56 24.33 -32.06
CA ILE A 353 -30.66 25.47 -31.88
C ILE A 353 -31.38 26.76 -32.26
N ASP A 354 -31.23 27.79 -31.42
CA ASP A 354 -31.71 29.14 -31.68
C ASP A 354 -30.72 29.91 -32.57
N PRO A 355 -31.15 30.63 -33.62
CA PRO A 355 -30.24 31.42 -34.45
C PRO A 355 -29.55 32.60 -33.74
N ALA A 356 -29.93 32.95 -32.51
CA ALA A 356 -29.28 33.99 -31.73
C ALA A 356 -27.85 33.59 -31.33
N ALA A 357 -26.93 34.55 -31.39
CA ALA A 357 -25.52 34.32 -31.11
C ALA A 357 -25.24 34.05 -29.64
N MET A 358 -24.43 33.04 -29.33
CA MET A 358 -23.92 32.79 -27.98
C MET A 358 -22.80 33.77 -27.62
N ASN A 359 -22.90 34.35 -26.42
CA ASN A 359 -21.83 35.13 -25.82
C ASN A 359 -21.30 34.38 -24.60
N VAL A 360 -19.97 34.18 -24.55
CA VAL A 360 -19.30 33.51 -23.44
C VAL A 360 -18.10 34.37 -23.05
N SER A 361 -18.21 35.10 -21.94
CA SER A 361 -17.12 35.96 -21.46
C SER A 361 -17.24 36.25 -19.97
N THR A 362 -16.19 36.77 -19.37
CA THR A 362 -16.23 37.30 -17.98
C THR A 362 -17.14 38.53 -17.84
N SER A 363 -17.54 39.15 -18.95
CA SER A 363 -18.55 40.21 -18.95
C SER A 363 -19.98 39.68 -18.88
N GLY A 364 -20.16 38.36 -19.00
CA GLY A 364 -21.44 37.65 -18.95
C GLY A 364 -21.53 36.55 -20.01
N ILE A 365 -22.25 35.48 -19.65
CA ILE A 365 -22.61 34.36 -20.52
C ILE A 365 -24.13 34.45 -20.77
N GLY A 366 -24.55 34.45 -22.03
CA GLY A 366 -25.95 34.65 -22.42
C GLY A 366 -26.20 34.48 -23.92
N VAL A 367 -27.46 34.67 -24.32
CA VAL A 367 -27.93 34.53 -25.70
C VAL A 367 -28.17 35.93 -26.29
N GLY A 368 -27.65 36.20 -27.48
CA GLY A 368 -27.75 37.51 -28.15
C GLY A 368 -26.88 38.62 -27.53
N ASN A 369 -26.70 38.63 -26.20
CA ASN A 369 -25.83 39.55 -25.47
C ASN A 369 -25.23 38.89 -24.19
N ASN A 370 -24.64 39.69 -23.29
CA ASN A 370 -23.97 39.22 -22.06
C ASN A 370 -24.91 39.14 -20.83
N VAL A 371 -26.22 39.19 -21.03
CA VAL A 371 -27.28 39.04 -20.03
C VAL A 371 -28.11 37.83 -20.45
N PHE A 372 -28.57 37.03 -19.50
CA PHE A 372 -29.41 35.86 -19.71
C PHE A 372 -30.84 36.18 -19.27
N GLN A 373 -31.79 36.07 -20.20
CA GLN A 373 -33.04 36.84 -20.14
C GLN A 373 -34.27 35.95 -20.31
N GLY A 374 -35.26 36.16 -19.45
CA GLY A 374 -36.60 35.58 -19.56
C GLY A 374 -37.61 36.58 -20.09
N ASP A 375 -38.75 36.09 -20.57
CA ASP A 375 -39.82 36.92 -21.11
C ASP A 375 -40.72 37.56 -20.04
N ASN A 376 -40.39 37.32 -18.76
CA ASN A 376 -41.10 37.75 -17.56
C ASN A 376 -42.47 37.10 -17.32
N LEU A 377 -42.76 35.97 -17.98
CA LEU A 377 -43.94 35.16 -17.73
C LEU A 377 -43.62 34.01 -16.76
N ALA A 378 -44.64 33.56 -16.03
CA ALA A 378 -44.48 32.49 -15.04
C ALA A 378 -44.26 31.09 -15.64
N ALA A 379 -44.42 30.92 -16.95
CA ALA A 379 -44.29 29.64 -17.63
C ALA A 379 -43.35 29.81 -18.82
N ILE A 380 -42.44 28.83 -18.98
CA ILE A 380 -41.46 28.89 -20.06
C ILE A 380 -42.14 28.93 -21.43
N SER A 381 -41.72 29.87 -22.26
CA SER A 381 -42.25 30.21 -23.56
C SER A 381 -41.16 30.15 -24.64
N ALA A 382 -41.54 30.41 -25.89
CA ALA A 382 -40.59 30.45 -27.00
C ALA A 382 -39.74 31.74 -27.03
N ALA A 383 -40.08 32.74 -26.22
CA ALA A 383 -39.36 34.00 -26.12
C ALA A 383 -38.25 33.98 -25.05
N ASP A 384 -38.25 32.97 -24.19
CA ASP A 384 -37.24 32.78 -23.16
C ASP A 384 -35.90 32.35 -23.74
N GLU A 385 -34.82 32.81 -23.12
CA GLU A 385 -33.49 32.37 -23.47
C GLU A 385 -33.17 31.01 -22.81
N SER A 386 -32.53 30.16 -23.59
CA SER A 386 -31.93 28.93 -23.10
C SER A 386 -30.62 28.67 -23.82
N PHE A 387 -29.66 28.09 -23.11
CA PHE A 387 -28.45 27.58 -23.73
C PHE A 387 -28.02 26.29 -23.05
N VAL A 388 -27.22 25.53 -23.77
CA VAL A 388 -26.62 24.28 -23.30
C VAL A 388 -25.12 24.47 -23.14
N ILE A 389 -24.60 23.81 -22.12
CA ILE A 389 -23.21 23.78 -21.73
C ILE A 389 -22.76 22.32 -21.86
N ASN A 390 -21.94 22.03 -22.87
CA ASN A 390 -21.47 20.68 -23.21
C ASN A 390 -19.94 20.60 -23.10
N PRO A 391 -19.40 20.37 -21.89
CA PRO A 391 -17.97 20.08 -21.70
C PRO A 391 -17.58 18.76 -22.35
N GLU A 392 -16.34 18.64 -22.83
CA GLU A 392 -15.76 17.39 -23.34
C GLU A 392 -15.55 16.35 -22.23
N SER A 393 -15.25 16.83 -21.02
CA SER A 393 -15.09 15.98 -19.84
C SER A 393 -16.39 15.87 -19.02
N LEU A 394 -16.65 14.67 -18.52
CA LEU A 394 -17.75 14.40 -17.59
C LEU A 394 -17.53 15.08 -16.23
N LEU A 395 -18.61 15.60 -15.63
CA LEU A 395 -18.55 16.39 -14.40
C LEU A 395 -19.24 15.69 -13.21
N THR A 396 -18.77 15.96 -11.99
CA THR A 396 -19.51 15.67 -10.76
C THR A 396 -20.40 16.83 -10.32
N GLY A 397 -20.07 18.04 -10.76
CA GLY A 397 -20.89 19.21 -10.54
C GLY A 397 -20.53 20.38 -11.44
N MET A 398 -21.40 21.38 -11.41
CA MET A 398 -21.22 22.66 -12.09
C MET A 398 -21.71 23.77 -11.17
N LYS A 399 -20.85 24.74 -10.85
CA LYS A 399 -21.21 25.88 -10.01
C LYS A 399 -21.35 27.12 -10.87
N VAL A 400 -22.54 27.72 -10.85
CA VAL A 400 -22.88 28.88 -11.68
C VAL A 400 -22.93 30.11 -10.78
N PHE A 401 -22.12 31.12 -11.12
CA PHE A 401 -22.11 32.41 -10.43
C PHE A 401 -23.08 33.36 -11.12
N ILE A 402 -23.78 34.16 -10.33
CA ILE A 402 -24.68 35.21 -10.80
C ILE A 402 -24.22 36.54 -10.20
N ASP A 403 -23.95 37.48 -11.07
CA ASP A 403 -23.63 38.86 -10.73
C ASP A 403 -24.92 39.65 -10.46
N ASN A 404 -24.98 40.28 -9.29
CA ASN A 404 -26.12 41.08 -8.86
C ASN A 404 -26.11 42.53 -9.38
N SER A 405 -25.19 42.88 -10.28
CA SER A 405 -25.04 44.24 -10.81
C SER A 405 -26.12 44.68 -11.81
N VAL A 406 -26.85 43.74 -12.44
CA VAL A 406 -27.86 43.99 -13.49
C VAL A 406 -29.26 43.56 -13.03
N ALA A 407 -29.63 43.92 -11.80
CA ALA A 407 -30.72 43.37 -10.99
C ALA A 407 -30.34 42.00 -10.40
N GLY A 408 -30.25 41.91 -9.08
CA GLY A 408 -29.79 40.69 -8.42
C GLY A 408 -30.82 39.57 -8.49
N TYR A 409 -30.35 38.34 -8.71
CA TYR A 409 -31.24 37.18 -8.83
C TYR A 409 -32.01 36.96 -7.53
N ASN A 410 -33.33 37.07 -7.62
CA ASN A 410 -34.27 36.94 -6.52
C ASN A 410 -35.33 35.90 -6.85
N THR A 411 -35.24 34.74 -6.18
CA THR A 411 -36.13 33.58 -6.37
C THR A 411 -37.60 33.86 -6.08
N ALA A 412 -37.95 35.00 -5.47
CA ALA A 412 -39.35 35.41 -5.30
C ALA A 412 -39.95 36.05 -6.56
N THR A 413 -39.11 36.65 -7.40
CA THR A 413 -39.54 37.46 -8.56
C THR A 413 -39.03 36.96 -9.88
N GLU A 414 -38.07 36.03 -9.87
CA GLU A 414 -37.34 35.54 -11.03
C GLU A 414 -37.23 34.01 -10.98
N ASP A 415 -37.29 33.39 -12.15
CA ASP A 415 -37.34 31.93 -12.31
C ASP A 415 -36.23 31.49 -13.27
N LEU A 416 -35.15 30.94 -12.70
CA LEU A 416 -34.07 30.29 -13.44
C LEU A 416 -34.19 28.77 -13.29
N TYR A 417 -34.04 28.04 -14.39
CA TYR A 417 -34.13 26.59 -14.41
C TYR A 417 -32.85 25.95 -14.96
N TYR A 418 -32.55 24.75 -14.48
CA TYR A 418 -31.55 23.88 -15.08
C TYR A 418 -32.10 22.48 -15.35
N ARG A 419 -31.45 21.78 -16.28
CA ARG A 419 -31.63 20.34 -16.53
C ARG A 419 -30.26 19.70 -16.73
N ILE A 420 -30.07 18.53 -16.13
CA ILE A 420 -28.87 17.71 -16.25
C ILE A 420 -29.10 16.65 -17.33
N PHE A 421 -28.12 16.44 -18.19
CA PHE A 421 -27.98 15.27 -19.04
C PHE A 421 -26.82 14.43 -18.52
N TYR A 422 -27.02 13.12 -18.41
CA TYR A 422 -26.06 12.20 -17.82
C TYR A 422 -25.36 11.37 -18.89
N ALA A 423 -24.16 10.86 -18.58
CA ALA A 423 -23.31 10.10 -19.50
C ALA A 423 -23.96 8.80 -20.05
N ASP A 424 -24.98 8.27 -19.38
CA ASP A 424 -25.74 7.10 -19.83
C ASP A 424 -26.92 7.45 -20.77
N GLY A 425 -27.07 8.73 -21.11
CA GLY A 425 -28.16 9.27 -21.93
C GLY A 425 -29.46 9.53 -21.18
N SER A 426 -29.51 9.29 -19.87
CA SER A 426 -30.62 9.74 -19.03
C SER A 426 -30.54 11.25 -18.76
N PHE A 427 -31.62 11.83 -18.25
CA PHE A 427 -31.67 13.26 -17.93
C PHE A 427 -32.59 13.53 -16.73
N SER A 428 -32.31 14.62 -16.01
CA SER A 428 -33.10 15.04 -14.87
C SER A 428 -34.43 15.68 -15.31
N ASN A 429 -35.36 15.80 -14.36
CA ASN A 429 -36.44 16.78 -14.51
C ASN A 429 -35.85 18.20 -14.60
N ARG A 430 -36.64 19.15 -15.12
CA ARG A 430 -36.25 20.56 -15.06
C ARG A 430 -36.39 21.04 -13.62
N VAL A 431 -35.29 21.53 -13.03
CA VAL A 431 -35.22 21.97 -11.64
C VAL A 431 -35.15 23.49 -11.59
N GLU A 432 -35.95 24.09 -10.72
CA GLU A 432 -35.94 25.53 -10.47
C GLU A 432 -34.84 25.88 -9.45
N VAL A 433 -34.06 26.92 -9.73
CA VAL A 433 -32.99 27.41 -8.87
C VAL A 433 -33.60 28.23 -7.73
N ASN A 434 -33.88 27.57 -6.62
CA ASN A 434 -34.48 28.18 -5.43
C ASN A 434 -33.53 28.33 -4.24
N THR A 435 -32.32 27.78 -4.33
CA THR A 435 -31.31 27.80 -3.27
C THR A 435 -30.05 28.49 -3.78
N LEU A 436 -29.59 29.51 -3.05
CA LEU A 436 -28.45 30.33 -3.43
C LEU A 436 -27.43 30.39 -2.29
N THR A 437 -26.15 30.41 -2.67
CA THR A 437 -25.02 30.61 -1.76
C THR A 437 -24.48 32.03 -1.94
N PRO A 438 -24.36 32.84 -0.87
CA PRO A 438 -23.71 34.15 -0.97
C PRO A 438 -22.23 34.03 -1.30
N GLU A 439 -21.74 34.85 -2.22
CA GLU A 439 -20.35 34.85 -2.69
C GLU A 439 -19.68 36.21 -2.48
N ALA A 440 -18.36 36.25 -2.64
CA ALA A 440 -17.58 37.48 -2.56
C ALA A 440 -18.07 38.53 -3.58
N GLY A 441 -17.90 39.81 -3.24
CA GLY A 441 -18.30 40.91 -4.13
C GLY A 441 -19.82 41.09 -4.27
N GLY A 442 -20.62 40.44 -3.43
CA GLY A 442 -22.08 40.57 -3.44
C GLY A 442 -22.76 39.72 -4.53
N GLN A 443 -22.05 38.77 -5.13
CA GLN A 443 -22.60 37.78 -6.05
C GLN A 443 -23.36 36.69 -5.28
N VAL A 444 -24.13 35.89 -6.01
CA VAL A 444 -24.70 34.63 -5.51
C VAL A 444 -24.31 33.49 -6.44
N SER A 445 -24.30 32.27 -5.93
CA SER A 445 -24.07 31.08 -6.75
C SER A 445 -25.09 30.00 -6.46
N PHE A 446 -25.24 29.05 -7.39
CA PHE A 446 -25.91 27.79 -7.14
C PHE A 446 -25.07 26.65 -7.70
N LEU A 447 -25.25 25.48 -7.11
CA LEU A 447 -24.48 24.28 -7.43
C LEU A 447 -25.40 23.23 -8.03
N ILE A 448 -25.05 22.78 -9.23
CA ILE A 448 -25.64 21.63 -9.91
C ILE A 448 -24.74 20.44 -9.61
N GLN A 449 -25.28 19.35 -9.07
CA GLN A 449 -24.52 18.15 -8.74
C GLN A 449 -25.16 16.93 -9.38
N LYS A 450 -24.34 15.91 -9.65
CA LYS A 450 -24.83 14.62 -10.13
C LYS A 450 -25.80 13.99 -9.13
N GLU A 451 -26.77 13.23 -9.65
CA GLU A 451 -27.69 12.45 -8.83
C GLU A 451 -27.29 10.97 -8.92
N GLY A 452 -26.85 10.38 -7.81
CA GLY A 452 -26.41 8.99 -7.79
C GLY A 452 -24.98 8.79 -8.36
N ALA A 453 -24.77 7.68 -9.08
CA ALA A 453 -23.45 7.28 -9.56
C ALA A 453 -23.06 7.96 -10.87
N THR A 454 -24.01 8.14 -11.80
CA THR A 454 -23.76 8.62 -13.16
C THR A 454 -23.29 10.09 -13.18
N LEU A 455 -22.24 10.37 -13.96
CA LEU A 455 -21.67 11.71 -14.12
C LEU A 455 -22.52 12.60 -15.04
N ILE A 456 -22.37 13.92 -14.88
CA ILE A 456 -23.00 14.94 -15.72
C ILE A 456 -22.24 15.02 -17.04
N ASP A 457 -22.98 14.91 -18.14
CA ASP A 457 -22.49 15.09 -19.51
C ASP A 457 -22.67 16.55 -19.92
N ALA A 458 -23.90 17.05 -19.84
CA ALA A 458 -24.25 18.40 -20.22
C ALA A 458 -25.25 19.04 -19.26
N VAL A 459 -25.32 20.37 -19.28
CA VAL A 459 -26.34 21.13 -18.55
C VAL A 459 -27.05 22.10 -19.48
N GLN A 460 -28.38 22.08 -19.47
CA GLN A 460 -29.20 23.13 -20.06
C GLN A 460 -29.61 24.13 -18.99
N LEU A 461 -29.40 25.42 -19.24
CA LEU A 461 -29.98 26.52 -18.46
C LEU A 461 -31.13 27.16 -19.26
N THR A 462 -32.20 27.56 -18.57
CA THR A 462 -33.34 28.29 -19.15
C THR A 462 -33.79 29.39 -18.20
N MET A 463 -33.83 30.62 -18.68
CA MET A 463 -34.34 31.77 -17.91
C MET A 463 -35.81 31.99 -18.28
N GLY A 464 -36.74 31.80 -17.34
CA GLY A 464 -38.17 32.03 -17.58
C GLY A 464 -38.59 33.46 -17.26
N ARG A 465 -38.19 33.97 -16.09
CA ARG A 465 -38.60 35.30 -15.62
C ARG A 465 -37.44 36.00 -14.96
N GLY A 466 -37.18 37.24 -15.37
CA GLY A 466 -36.05 38.05 -14.89
C GLY A 466 -34.89 38.14 -15.88
N ASP A 467 -33.86 38.88 -15.46
CA ASP A 467 -32.64 39.09 -16.22
C ASP A 467 -31.45 38.85 -15.28
N VAL A 468 -30.56 37.93 -15.63
CA VAL A 468 -29.38 37.63 -14.81
C VAL A 468 -28.10 37.75 -15.61
N LYS A 469 -27.00 38.08 -14.93
CA LYS A 469 -25.67 38.07 -15.53
C LYS A 469 -24.87 36.92 -14.96
N ILE A 470 -24.43 36.01 -15.82
CA ILE A 470 -23.60 34.86 -15.44
C ILE A 470 -22.14 35.17 -15.80
N PRO A 471 -21.31 35.71 -14.88
CA PRO A 471 -19.92 36.03 -15.20
C PRO A 471 -19.01 34.80 -15.32
N VAL A 472 -19.30 33.75 -14.54
CA VAL A 472 -18.43 32.58 -14.38
C VAL A 472 -19.26 31.32 -14.18
N ILE A 473 -18.83 30.25 -14.83
CA ILE A 473 -19.26 28.88 -14.56
C ILE A 473 -18.01 28.09 -14.18
N GLN A 474 -18.07 27.37 -13.08
CA GLN A 474 -17.06 26.42 -12.65
C GLN A 474 -17.51 25.01 -12.98
N PHE A 475 -16.61 24.24 -13.61
CA PHE A 475 -16.79 22.85 -14.00
C PHE A 475 -16.04 21.99 -12.99
N ILE A 476 -16.76 21.17 -12.25
CA ILE A 476 -16.23 20.37 -11.16
C ILE A 476 -16.14 18.94 -11.66
N GLN A 477 -14.90 18.50 -11.91
CA GLN A 477 -14.57 17.14 -12.28
C GLN A 477 -14.08 16.42 -11.03
N GLN A 478 -14.46 15.16 -10.89
CA GLN A 478 -13.77 14.27 -9.96
C GLN A 478 -12.79 13.49 -10.80
N SER A 479 -11.51 13.64 -10.50
CA SER A 479 -10.51 12.70 -10.97
C SER A 479 -10.27 11.74 -9.81
N GLU A 480 -10.20 10.44 -10.08
CA GLU A 480 -9.65 9.49 -9.11
C GLU A 480 -8.17 9.77 -8.81
N SER A 481 -7.58 10.73 -9.49
CA SER A 481 -6.21 11.14 -9.31
C SER A 481 -6.08 12.17 -8.19
N LEU A 482 -5.50 11.72 -7.07
CA LEU A 482 -4.88 12.49 -5.97
C LEU A 482 -4.06 13.71 -6.43
N ALA A 483 -3.39 14.39 -5.50
CA ALA A 483 -2.06 14.91 -5.84
C ALA A 483 -1.31 13.79 -6.60
N SER A 484 -0.75 14.05 -7.78
CA SER A 484 -0.06 13.10 -8.69
C SER A 484 0.43 11.76 -8.10
N ASP A 485 0.95 11.70 -6.86
CA ASP A 485 1.07 10.46 -6.07
C ASP A 485 0.80 10.66 -4.56
N VAL A 486 0.46 9.57 -3.84
CA VAL A 486 0.55 9.44 -2.38
C VAL A 486 1.63 8.43 -2.00
N GLN A 487 2.57 8.83 -1.15
CA GLN A 487 3.65 7.97 -0.67
C GLN A 487 3.56 7.77 0.84
N LEU A 488 3.36 6.53 1.25
CA LEU A 488 3.31 6.09 2.63
C LEU A 488 4.58 5.29 2.94
N ALA A 489 5.14 5.49 4.13
CA ALA A 489 6.27 4.70 4.62
C ALA A 489 5.92 4.07 5.97
N PHE A 490 6.20 2.78 6.11
CA PHE A 490 5.91 2.00 7.30
C PHE A 490 7.19 1.39 7.87
N SER A 491 7.18 1.20 9.19
CA SER A 491 8.19 0.41 9.91
C SER A 491 7.48 -0.70 10.66
N ALA A 492 7.85 -1.94 10.33
CA ALA A 492 7.38 -3.14 11.00
C ALA A 492 8.47 -3.71 11.91
N THR A 493 8.10 -4.14 13.11
CA THR A 493 9.00 -4.76 14.09
C THR A 493 8.39 -6.07 14.58
N LEU A 494 9.16 -7.14 14.50
CA LEU A 494 8.83 -8.45 15.03
C LEU A 494 9.63 -8.70 16.30
N THR A 495 8.98 -9.18 17.35
CA THR A 495 9.63 -9.55 18.62
C THR A 495 9.31 -10.99 18.99
N ASP A 496 10.34 -11.75 19.33
CA ASP A 496 10.24 -13.13 19.80
C ASP A 496 10.10 -13.20 21.34
N LYS A 497 10.24 -14.39 21.94
CA LYS A 497 9.88 -14.63 23.34
C LYS A 497 10.91 -14.15 24.34
N ASP A 498 12.20 -14.17 24.02
CA ASP A 498 13.22 -13.61 24.90
C ASP A 498 13.49 -12.12 24.65
N GLY A 499 12.90 -11.58 23.57
CA GLY A 499 12.72 -10.15 23.36
C GLY A 499 13.65 -9.57 22.31
N ASP A 500 14.35 -10.42 21.57
CA ASP A 500 15.06 -10.04 20.37
C ASP A 500 14.08 -9.55 19.29
N SER A 501 14.60 -8.70 18.40
CA SER A 501 13.75 -8.01 17.45
C SER A 501 14.36 -7.86 16.07
N ALA A 502 13.49 -7.96 15.06
CA ALA A 502 13.82 -7.72 13.66
C ALA A 502 12.92 -6.62 13.12
N THR A 503 13.51 -5.67 12.38
CA THR A 503 12.78 -4.53 11.82
C THR A 503 12.87 -4.53 10.29
N SER A 504 11.75 -4.22 9.63
CA SER A 504 11.67 -4.07 8.19
C SER A 504 10.90 -2.80 7.84
N THR A 505 11.45 -1.99 6.94
CA THR A 505 10.78 -0.79 6.41
C THR A 505 10.27 -1.06 5.01
N PHE A 506 9.06 -0.61 4.71
CA PHE A 506 8.45 -0.73 3.39
C PHE A 506 7.61 0.50 3.06
N ALA A 507 7.33 0.70 1.78
CA ALA A 507 6.52 1.79 1.29
C ALA A 507 5.22 1.30 0.65
N ALA A 508 4.20 2.14 0.66
CA ALA A 508 3.07 2.05 -0.24
C ALA A 508 3.02 3.33 -1.09
N ASN A 509 3.38 3.22 -2.36
CA ASN A 509 3.36 4.31 -3.33
C ASN A 509 2.13 4.14 -4.21
N LEU A 510 1.23 5.10 -4.12
CA LEU A 510 -0.09 5.09 -4.74
C LEU A 510 -0.09 6.17 -5.81
N PHE A 511 0.02 5.73 -7.05
CA PHE A 511 0.13 6.55 -8.24
C PHE A 511 -1.24 6.96 -8.73
N ALA A 512 -1.33 8.21 -9.13
CA ALA A 512 -2.57 8.77 -9.61
C ALA A 512 -2.67 8.61 -11.14
N ASN A 513 -3.89 8.66 -11.70
CA ASN A 513 -4.08 8.63 -13.16
C ASN A 513 -3.40 9.86 -13.80
N ASP A 514 -2.72 9.67 -14.93
CA ASP A 514 -2.05 10.68 -15.74
C ASP A 514 -2.78 10.91 -17.08
N PRO A 515 -3.92 11.62 -17.08
CA PRO A 515 -4.68 11.88 -18.31
C PRO A 515 -3.92 12.76 -19.32
N ALA A 516 -2.84 13.43 -18.89
CA ALA A 516 -1.99 14.19 -19.81
C ALA A 516 -1.10 13.27 -20.66
N ASN A 517 -0.91 12.01 -20.25
CA ASN A 517 -0.14 11.02 -20.97
C ASN A 517 -1.04 10.18 -21.87
N ALA A 518 -1.10 10.57 -23.16
CA ALA A 518 -1.90 9.84 -24.15
C ALA A 518 -1.46 8.39 -24.42
N SER A 519 -0.35 7.91 -23.82
CA SER A 519 0.15 6.55 -24.01
C SER A 519 -0.18 5.61 -22.85
N PHE A 520 -0.36 6.13 -21.64
CA PHE A 520 -0.58 5.34 -20.43
C PHE A 520 -1.42 6.13 -19.43
N ASP A 521 -2.42 5.48 -18.85
CA ASP A 521 -3.25 6.06 -17.80
C ASP A 521 -2.49 6.03 -16.46
N PHE A 522 -1.70 4.99 -16.18
CA PHE A 522 -0.90 4.89 -14.97
C PHE A 522 0.57 4.60 -15.26
N SER A 523 1.47 5.29 -14.56
CA SER A 523 2.92 5.07 -14.61
C SER A 523 3.44 4.64 -13.25
N LEU A 524 3.51 3.34 -13.02
CA LEU A 524 3.95 2.73 -11.77
C LEU A 524 5.46 2.60 -11.72
N VAL A 525 6.08 3.09 -10.64
CA VAL A 525 7.55 3.10 -10.49
C VAL A 525 7.96 2.34 -9.23
N GLY A 526 8.67 1.23 -9.43
CA GLY A 526 9.25 0.40 -8.38
C GLY A 526 10.59 0.92 -7.85
N THR A 527 11.07 0.28 -6.78
CA THR A 527 12.35 0.53 -6.13
C THR A 527 13.31 -0.62 -6.42
N ILE A 528 14.33 -0.35 -7.24
CA ILE A 528 15.35 -1.34 -7.60
C ILE A 528 15.99 -2.00 -6.36
N GLY A 529 16.09 -3.33 -6.37
CA GLY A 529 16.66 -4.16 -5.33
C GLY A 529 15.73 -4.43 -4.15
N LYS A 530 14.43 -4.15 -4.29
CA LYS A 530 13.39 -4.47 -3.31
C LYS A 530 12.34 -5.34 -3.96
N GLN A 531 11.66 -6.17 -3.17
CA GLN A 531 10.46 -6.83 -3.65
C GLN A 531 9.32 -5.82 -3.67
N ASP A 532 8.78 -5.57 -4.84
CA ASP A 532 7.63 -4.69 -5.08
C ASP A 532 6.43 -5.49 -5.58
N ALA A 533 5.24 -5.08 -5.15
CA ALA A 533 3.97 -5.57 -5.66
C ALA A 533 3.27 -4.46 -6.45
N PHE A 534 3.26 -4.59 -7.78
CA PHE A 534 2.61 -3.67 -8.71
C PHE A 534 1.14 -4.04 -8.86
N ASN A 535 0.26 -3.29 -8.20
CA ASN A 535 -1.17 -3.46 -8.16
C ASN A 535 -1.83 -2.76 -9.34
N ILE A 536 -2.51 -3.56 -10.16
CA ILE A 536 -3.28 -3.14 -11.32
C ILE A 536 -4.75 -3.27 -10.95
N ASP A 537 -5.50 -2.18 -11.10
CA ASP A 537 -6.92 -2.16 -10.86
C ASP A 537 -7.66 -2.47 -12.16
N LEU A 538 -8.33 -3.63 -12.21
CA LEU A 538 -9.11 -4.06 -13.36
C LEU A 538 -10.60 -3.68 -13.24
N SER A 539 -10.97 -2.89 -12.24
CA SER A 539 -12.36 -2.44 -12.05
C SER A 539 -12.62 -1.05 -12.65
N VAL A 540 -11.58 -0.35 -13.08
CA VAL A 540 -11.64 1.00 -13.63
C VAL A 540 -11.54 1.02 -15.16
N ASN A 541 -11.89 2.13 -15.79
CA ASN A 541 -11.87 2.24 -17.26
C ASN A 541 -10.45 2.50 -17.80
N GLU A 542 -9.58 3.07 -16.97
CA GLU A 542 -8.16 3.30 -17.17
C GLU A 542 -7.42 1.97 -17.28
N ASN A 543 -7.11 1.57 -18.50
CA ASN A 543 -6.69 0.22 -18.83
C ASN A 543 -5.29 0.16 -19.45
N LEU A 544 -4.54 1.27 -19.45
CA LEU A 544 -3.17 1.35 -19.97
C LEU A 544 -2.17 1.63 -18.84
N TYR A 545 -1.34 0.64 -18.53
CA TYR A 545 -0.34 0.74 -17.47
C TYR A 545 1.08 0.69 -18.03
N GLN A 546 1.95 1.53 -17.49
CA GLN A 546 3.38 1.40 -17.58
C GLN A 546 3.95 1.01 -16.22
N VAL A 547 4.85 0.02 -16.20
CA VAL A 547 5.59 -0.40 -15.01
C VAL A 547 7.08 -0.23 -15.29
N THR A 548 7.77 0.45 -14.38
CA THR A 548 9.22 0.64 -14.43
C THR A 548 9.86 0.17 -13.12
N GLY A 549 11.12 -0.25 -13.19
CA GLY A 549 11.85 -0.71 -12.01
C GLY A 549 11.46 -2.10 -11.51
N PHE A 550 10.90 -2.94 -12.38
CA PHE A 550 10.51 -4.31 -12.04
C PHE A 550 11.75 -5.22 -11.94
N ASP A 551 11.97 -5.80 -10.78
CA ASP A 551 13.09 -6.66 -10.46
C ASP A 551 12.80 -8.16 -10.66
N VAL A 552 13.75 -8.83 -11.32
CA VAL A 552 13.75 -10.28 -11.51
C VAL A 552 14.95 -10.90 -10.81
N GLY A 553 14.72 -11.67 -9.75
CA GLY A 553 15.80 -12.32 -9.00
C GLY A 553 15.36 -12.93 -7.67
N SER A 554 16.13 -13.91 -7.16
CA SER A 554 15.82 -14.57 -5.88
C SER A 554 15.89 -13.57 -4.73
N GLY A 555 14.81 -13.46 -3.95
CA GLY A 555 14.72 -12.58 -2.78
C GLY A 555 14.31 -11.13 -3.07
N VAL A 556 14.21 -10.73 -4.34
CA VAL A 556 13.76 -9.41 -4.80
C VAL A 556 12.81 -9.54 -5.99
N GLN A 557 12.15 -10.70 -6.12
CA GLN A 557 11.27 -10.95 -7.27
C GLN A 557 9.97 -10.19 -7.06
N ASP A 558 9.74 -9.25 -7.97
CA ASP A 558 8.52 -8.45 -7.99
C ASP A 558 7.32 -9.26 -8.45
N LYS A 559 6.14 -8.75 -8.12
CA LYS A 559 4.88 -9.32 -8.53
C LYS A 559 4.01 -8.28 -9.20
N LEU A 560 3.41 -8.69 -10.32
CA LEU A 560 2.31 -7.99 -10.94
C LEU A 560 1.01 -8.53 -10.33
N VAL A 561 0.32 -7.70 -9.56
CA VAL A 561 -0.89 -8.05 -8.82
C VAL A 561 -2.11 -7.51 -9.56
N LEU A 562 -3.00 -8.41 -9.99
CA LEU A 562 -4.25 -8.06 -10.69
C LEU A 562 -5.41 -8.07 -9.68
N ASN A 563 -6.08 -6.93 -9.49
CA ASN A 563 -7.18 -6.76 -8.53
C ASN A 563 -8.50 -6.42 -9.25
N GLY A 564 -9.64 -6.70 -8.62
CA GLY A 564 -10.95 -6.15 -9.00
C GLY A 564 -11.75 -6.96 -10.02
N ASP A 565 -11.16 -7.97 -10.67
CA ASP A 565 -11.89 -8.91 -11.52
C ASP A 565 -11.50 -10.37 -11.25
N PRO A 566 -12.34 -11.15 -10.56
CA PRO A 566 -12.06 -12.55 -10.24
C PRO A 566 -12.01 -13.48 -11.48
N ASN A 567 -12.56 -13.05 -12.61
CA ASN A 567 -12.56 -13.85 -13.83
C ASN A 567 -11.61 -13.31 -14.90
N ALA A 568 -10.74 -12.36 -14.54
CA ALA A 568 -9.73 -11.84 -15.44
C ALA A 568 -8.81 -12.96 -15.94
N VAL A 569 -8.44 -12.91 -17.22
CA VAL A 569 -7.57 -13.89 -17.86
C VAL A 569 -6.40 -13.19 -18.53
N VAL A 570 -5.18 -13.55 -18.16
CA VAL A 570 -3.98 -13.14 -18.89
C VAL A 570 -4.01 -13.81 -20.28
N GLN A 571 -4.34 -13.05 -21.32
CA GLN A 571 -4.44 -13.55 -22.69
C GLN A 571 -3.05 -13.82 -23.28
N SER A 572 -2.10 -12.92 -23.01
CA SER A 572 -0.74 -13.05 -23.53
C SER A 572 0.28 -12.30 -22.67
N ILE A 573 1.52 -12.81 -22.69
CA ILE A 573 2.73 -12.14 -22.21
C ILE A 573 3.69 -12.11 -23.40
N ASN A 574 3.96 -10.92 -23.93
CA ASN A 574 4.82 -10.74 -25.09
C ASN A 574 6.18 -10.17 -24.68
N ASN A 575 7.21 -11.01 -24.69
CA ASN A 575 8.60 -10.68 -24.38
C ASN A 575 9.49 -10.62 -25.63
N THR A 576 8.94 -10.33 -26.82
CA THR A 576 9.73 -10.34 -28.06
C THR A 576 10.59 -9.08 -28.26
N GLY A 577 10.35 -8.03 -27.46
CA GLY A 577 11.06 -6.75 -27.52
C GLY A 577 11.92 -6.49 -26.28
N ALA A 578 12.27 -5.22 -26.06
CA ALA A 578 12.99 -4.80 -24.85
C ALA A 578 12.08 -4.65 -23.62
N ASN A 579 10.76 -4.62 -23.84
CA ASN A 579 9.73 -4.51 -22.82
C ASN A 579 8.85 -5.76 -22.89
N SER A 580 8.29 -6.16 -21.75
CA SER A 580 7.21 -7.13 -21.69
C SER A 580 5.86 -6.41 -21.82
N VAL A 581 4.96 -6.94 -22.64
CA VAL A 581 3.59 -6.45 -22.75
C VAL A 581 2.63 -7.56 -22.32
N VAL A 582 1.85 -7.30 -21.29
CA VAL A 582 0.82 -8.19 -20.76
C VAL A 582 -0.54 -7.68 -21.20
N THR A 583 -1.36 -8.57 -21.75
CA THR A 583 -2.75 -8.27 -22.12
C THR A 583 -3.68 -9.11 -21.26
N VAL A 584 -4.57 -8.45 -20.52
CA VAL A 584 -5.54 -9.07 -19.63
C VAL A 584 -6.95 -8.88 -20.21
N ALA A 585 -7.70 -9.97 -20.37
CA ALA A 585 -9.13 -9.92 -20.67
C ALA A 585 -9.91 -9.81 -19.37
N GLU A 586 -10.87 -8.90 -19.33
CA GLU A 586 -11.74 -8.71 -18.17
C GLU A 586 -13.18 -9.13 -18.45
N THR A 587 -13.91 -9.38 -17.37
CA THR A 587 -15.35 -9.62 -17.37
C THR A 587 -16.05 -8.41 -18.01
N GLY A 588 -16.85 -8.63 -19.05
CA GLY A 588 -17.54 -7.55 -19.76
C GLY A 588 -16.85 -7.11 -21.06
N GLY A 589 -15.69 -7.68 -21.40
CA GLY A 589 -15.04 -7.50 -22.69
C GLY A 589 -14.03 -6.34 -22.74
N GLN A 590 -13.77 -5.70 -21.61
CA GLN A 590 -12.65 -4.77 -21.44
C GLN A 590 -11.31 -5.52 -21.57
N THR A 591 -10.26 -4.77 -21.91
CA THR A 591 -8.91 -5.31 -22.03
C THR A 591 -7.91 -4.32 -21.46
N THR A 592 -7.21 -4.73 -20.41
CA THR A 592 -6.10 -3.99 -19.81
C THR A 592 -4.76 -4.39 -20.43
N THR A 593 -3.94 -3.39 -20.77
CA THR A 593 -2.61 -3.54 -21.34
C THR A 593 -1.56 -2.99 -20.38
N ILE A 594 -0.62 -3.83 -19.97
CA ILE A 594 0.42 -3.48 -19.00
C ILE A 594 1.77 -3.62 -19.70
N THR A 595 2.54 -2.54 -19.77
CA THR A 595 3.87 -2.49 -20.38
C THR A 595 4.93 -2.42 -19.28
N LEU A 596 5.70 -3.50 -19.11
CA LEU A 596 6.82 -3.55 -18.19
C LEU A 596 8.12 -3.19 -18.93
N VAL A 597 8.79 -2.15 -18.47
CA VAL A 597 9.95 -1.58 -19.17
C VAL A 597 11.23 -2.33 -18.79
N GLY A 598 11.95 -2.83 -19.80
CA GLY A 598 13.30 -3.39 -19.62
C GLY A 598 13.37 -4.77 -18.98
N VAL A 599 12.26 -5.49 -18.85
CA VAL A 599 12.19 -6.82 -18.21
C VAL A 599 11.36 -7.81 -19.02
N ASP A 600 11.75 -9.08 -18.97
CA ASP A 600 10.97 -10.20 -19.50
C ASP A 600 10.16 -10.83 -18.37
N LEU A 601 8.83 -10.66 -18.41
CA LEU A 601 7.93 -11.18 -17.38
C LEU A 601 7.66 -12.68 -17.56
N GLN A 602 7.57 -13.43 -16.45
CA GLN A 602 7.12 -14.82 -16.43
C GLN A 602 5.70 -14.93 -15.88
N SER A 603 4.98 -16.01 -16.22
CA SER A 603 3.63 -16.23 -15.67
C SER A 603 3.63 -16.41 -14.14
N THR A 604 4.74 -16.84 -13.55
CA THR A 604 4.92 -16.95 -12.09
C THR A 604 5.09 -15.60 -11.39
N ASP A 605 5.29 -14.53 -12.15
CA ASP A 605 5.41 -13.17 -11.63
C ASP A 605 4.04 -12.48 -11.51
N ILE A 606 2.99 -13.10 -12.04
CA ILE A 606 1.62 -12.59 -11.97
C ILE A 606 0.89 -13.24 -10.79
N PHE A 607 0.26 -12.42 -9.98
CA PHE A 607 -0.57 -12.82 -8.86
C PHE A 607 -1.98 -12.25 -9.03
N PHE A 608 -3.00 -13.07 -8.79
CA PHE A 608 -4.39 -12.60 -8.75
C PHE A 608 -4.72 -12.21 -7.32
N GLY A 609 -4.93 -10.91 -7.10
CA GLY A 609 -5.18 -10.30 -5.80
C GLY A 609 -6.64 -10.38 -5.38
N SER A 610 -7.14 -9.34 -4.71
CA SER A 610 -8.52 -9.32 -4.23
C SER A 610 -9.51 -9.23 -5.39
N ALA A 611 -10.57 -10.04 -5.29
CA ALA A 611 -11.72 -10.04 -6.18
C ALA A 611 -12.72 -8.96 -5.83
#